data_AF-A0A3D3CVX9-F1
#
_entry.id   AF-A0A3D3CVX9-F1
#
_cell.length_a   1.000
_cell.length_b   1.000
_cell.length_c   1.000
_cell.angle_alpha   90.00
_cell.angle_beta   90.00
_cell.angle_gamma   90.00
#
_symmetry.space_group_name_H-M   'P 1'
#
loop_
_entity.id
_entity.type
_entity.pdbx_description
1 polymer ?
#
loop_
_entity_poly.entity_id
_entity_poly.type
_entity_poly.pdbx_seq_one_letter_code
_entity_poly.pdbx_strand_id
1 'polypeptide(L)' 'TNMAILAEEVGEVARLMGRIYGDQSFRETDGDKKLSDELADVLWVILCIANQTGTNLTEALKK' A
#
# COMPACT_ATOMS: atom_id res chain seq x y z
N THR A 1 10.16 12.32 -1.85
CA THR A 1 9.07 12.71 -2.77
C THR A 1 7.92 11.73 -2.57
N ASN A 2 6.66 12.11 -2.82
CA ASN A 2 5.52 11.20 -2.65
C ASN A 2 5.68 9.89 -3.45
N MET A 3 6.41 9.94 -4.57
CA MET A 3 6.77 8.75 -5.35
C MET A 3 7.73 7.79 -4.62
N ALA A 4 8.69 8.31 -3.85
CA ALA A 4 9.60 7.47 -3.06
C ALA A 4 8.84 6.77 -1.91
N ILE A 5 7.96 7.51 -1.23
CA ILE A 5 7.11 6.96 -0.17
C ILE A 5 6.17 5.91 -0.75
N LEU A 6 5.52 6.17 -1.89
CA LEU A 6 4.65 5.18 -2.55
C LEU A 6 5.40 3.88 -2.87
N ALA A 7 6.65 3.97 -3.32
CA ALA A 7 7.46 2.78 -3.62
C ALA A 7 7.83 1.99 -2.34
N GLU A 8 8.06 2.68 -1.23
CA GLU A 8 8.30 2.09 0.09
C GLU A 8 7.07 1.31 0.58
N GLU A 9 5.90 1.96 0.62
CA GLU A 9 4.65 1.34 1.09
C GLU A 9 4.21 0.16 0.20
N VAL A 10 4.37 0.27 -1.11
CA VAL A 10 4.09 -0.86 -2.03
C VAL A 10 5.05 -2.03 -1.79
N GLY A 11 6.31 -1.76 -1.44
CA GLY A 11 7.27 -2.79 -1.07
C GLY A 11 6.90 -3.52 0.22
N GLU A 12 6.42 -2.78 1.22
CA GLU A 12 5.87 -3.31 2.48
C GLU A 12 4.67 -4.22 2.23
N VAL A 13 3.69 -3.77 1.42
CA VAL A 13 2.53 -4.57 1.00
C VAL A 13 2.98 -5.84 0.27
N ALA A 14 3.89 -5.74 -0.71
CA ALA A 14 4.38 -6.89 -1.46
C ALA A 14 5.06 -7.93 -0.55
N ARG A 15 5.84 -7.48 0.43
CA ARG A 15 6.48 -8.34 1.43
C ARG A 15 5.45 -9.06 2.30
N LEU A 16 4.41 -8.37 2.78
CA LEU A 16 3.35 -8.99 3.58
C LEU A 16 2.51 -9.96 2.75
N MET A 17 2.16 -9.61 1.51
CA MET A 17 1.42 -10.49 0.59
C MET A 17 2.18 -11.80 0.32
N GLY A 18 3.50 -11.72 0.08
CA GLY A 18 4.34 -12.89 -0.11
C GLY A 18 4.44 -13.80 1.12
N ARG A 19 4.30 -13.25 2.33
CA ARG A 19 4.29 -14.01 3.60
C ARG A 19 2.92 -14.62 3.91
N ILE A 20 1.85 -13.86 3.72
CA ILE A 20 0.48 -14.30 4.07
C ILE A 20 -0.04 -15.30 3.03
N TYR A 21 0.26 -15.06 1.75
CA TYR A 21 -0.36 -15.80 0.64
C TYR A 21 0.64 -16.54 -0.26
N GLY A 22 1.95 -16.44 0.00
CA GLY A 22 2.98 -17.15 -0.77
C GLY A 22 3.43 -18.47 -0.13
N ASP A 23 4.35 -19.17 -0.80
CA ASP A 23 4.86 -20.49 -0.38
C ASP A 23 5.64 -20.48 0.95
N GLN A 24 6.02 -19.31 1.45
CA GLN A 24 6.61 -19.16 2.79
C GLN A 24 5.53 -19.03 3.85
N SER A 25 4.78 -20.12 4.06
CA SER A 25 3.73 -20.19 5.06
C SER A 25 4.31 -20.22 6.49
N PHE A 26 4.19 -19.06 7.15
CA PHE A 26 4.08 -18.79 8.59
C PHE A 26 5.22 -19.18 9.55
N ARG A 27 5.86 -18.14 10.11
CA ARG A 27 6.19 -18.09 11.55
C ARG A 27 5.16 -17.18 12.22
N GLU A 28 4.49 -17.64 13.26
CA GLU A 28 3.42 -16.96 14.02
C GLU A 28 3.82 -15.63 14.72
N THR A 29 4.99 -15.06 14.42
CA THR A 29 5.63 -14.06 15.28
C THR A 29 5.63 -12.62 14.77
N ASP A 30 5.09 -12.31 13.60
CA ASP A 30 5.03 -10.91 13.13
C ASP A 30 3.68 -10.27 13.53
N GLY A 31 3.46 -10.18 14.84
CA GLY A 31 2.18 -9.82 15.47
C GLY A 31 1.72 -8.36 15.36
N ASP A 32 2.51 -7.45 14.78
CA ASP A 32 2.19 -6.01 14.81
C ASP A 32 1.99 -5.34 13.45
N LYS A 33 2.49 -5.90 12.33
CA LYS A 33 2.29 -5.29 11.01
C LYS A 33 1.15 -5.97 10.26
N LYS A 34 0.00 -5.29 10.17
CA LYS A 34 -1.18 -5.78 9.48
C LYS A 34 -1.18 -5.32 8.03
N LEU A 35 -1.54 -6.23 7.12
CA LEU A 35 -1.76 -5.91 5.72
C LEU A 35 -2.74 -4.74 5.52
N SER A 36 -3.72 -4.59 6.41
CA SER A 36 -4.67 -3.47 6.38
C SER A 36 -4.00 -2.11 6.52
N ASP A 37 -2.96 -2.02 7.33
CA ASP A 37 -2.32 -0.76 7.69
C ASP A 37 -1.44 -0.30 6.53
N GLU A 38 -0.63 -1.21 5.98
CA GLU A 38 0.21 -0.93 4.80
C GLU A 38 -0.65 -0.60 3.55
N LEU A 39 -1.82 -1.23 3.39
CA LEU A 39 -2.76 -0.88 2.32
C LEU A 39 -3.36 0.53 2.53
N ALA A 40 -3.59 0.94 3.77
CA ALA A 40 -4.05 2.28 4.10
C ALA A 40 -2.98 3.33 3.80
N ASP A 41 -1.70 3.02 4.09
CA ASP A 41 -0.57 3.90 3.79
C ASP A 41 -0.39 4.09 2.27
N VAL A 42 -0.48 3.01 1.47
CA VAL A 42 -0.50 3.12 -0.01
C VAL A 42 -1.65 4.03 -0.48
N LEU A 43 -2.86 3.81 0.04
CA LEU A 43 -4.02 4.62 -0.34
C LEU A 43 -3.81 6.09 0.01
N TRP A 44 -3.27 6.38 1.20
CA TRP A 44 -3.00 7.74 1.65
C TRP A 44 -2.01 8.45 0.71
N VAL A 45 -0.92 7.78 0.33
CA VAL A 45 0.08 8.37 -0.57
C VAL A 45 -0.52 8.63 -1.96
N ILE A 46 -1.36 7.72 -2.48
CA ILE A 46 -2.09 7.93 -3.74
C ILE A 46 -2.99 9.17 -3.65
N LEU A 47 -3.70 9.35 -2.54
CA LEU A 47 -4.53 10.55 -2.32
C LEU A 47 -3.67 11.82 -2.30
N CYS A 48 -2.51 11.81 -1.64
CA CYS A 48 -1.56 12.94 -1.65
C CYS A 48 -1.07 13.28 -3.06
N ILE A 49 -0.72 12.28 -3.87
CA ILE A 49 -0.28 12.48 -5.26
C ILE A 49 -1.43 13.05 -6.10
N ALA A 50 -2.64 12.54 -5.95
CA ALA A 50 -3.80 13.03 -6.68
C ALA A 50 -4.10 14.49 -6.34
N ASN A 51 -4.10 14.85 -5.05
CA ASN A 51 -4.30 16.22 -4.59
C ASN A 51 -3.21 17.16 -5.10
N GLN A 52 -1.94 16.72 -5.09
CA GLN A 52 -0.81 17.53 -5.57
C GLN A 52 -0.86 17.77 -7.09
N THR A 53 -1.33 16.79 -7.86
CA THR A 53 -1.36 16.84 -9.33
C THR A 53 -2.67 17.38 -9.90
N GLY A 54 -3.68 17.61 -9.06
CA GLY A 54 -5.02 18.01 -9.49
C GLY A 54 -5.82 16.88 -10.16
N THR A 55 -5.49 15.62 -9.87
CA THR A 55 -6.17 14.46 -10.43
C THR A 55 -7.46 14.15 -9.64
N ASN A 56 -8.61 14.12 -10.32
CA ASN A 56 -9.87 13.71 -9.71
C ASN A 56 -10.03 12.17 -9.72
N LEU A 57 -9.68 11.53 -8.60
CA LEU A 57 -9.78 10.07 -8.48
C LEU A 57 -11.23 9.55 -8.55
N THR A 58 -12.22 10.34 -8.11
CA THR A 58 -13.63 9.93 -8.17
C THR A 58 -14.11 9.82 -9.61
N GLU A 59 -13.72 10.77 -10.46
CA GLU A 59 -14.00 10.68 -11.90
C GLU A 59 -13.21 9.55 -12.56
N ALA A 60 -11.93 9.38 -12.19
CA ALA A 60 -11.09 8.30 -12.73
C ALA A 60 -11.62 6.89 -12.40
N LEU A 61 -12.19 6.68 -11.20
CA LEU A 61 -12.76 5.39 -10.76
C LEU A 61 -14.14 5.08 -11.36
N LYS A 62 -14.86 6.09 -11.86
CA LYS A 62 -16.18 5.92 -12.49
C LYS A 62 -16.11 5.62 -13.99
N LYS A 63 -14.91 5.66 -14.56
CA LYS A 63 -14.65 5.40 -15.99
C LYS A 63 -14.56 3.90 -16.25
#